data_AF-A0A1C4PKT0-F1
#
_entry.id   AF-A0A1C4PKT0-F1
#
_cell.length_a   1.000
_cell.length_b   1.000
_cell.length_c   1.000
_cell.angle_alpha   90.00
_cell.angle_beta   90.00
_cell.angle_gamma   90.00
#
_symmetry.space_group_name_H-M   'P 1'
#
loop_
_entity.id
_entity.type
_entity.pdbx_description
1 polymer ?
#
loop_
_entity_poly.entity_id
_entity_poly.type
_entity_poly.pdbx_seq_one_letter_code
_entity_poly.pdbx_strand_id
1 'polypeptide(L)'
;VGKAGIVLVAEGNPNRVKGLLAAEKKKMARIVVDVPVHDIIVGNGEGQVPLKKVRTKMLKLPRVLTGPQVTTTNDRLRAMGDLMSNMPLPKGPMPKGMRMPRGGKMR
;
A
#
# COMPACT_ATOMS: atom_id res chain seq x y z
N VAL A 1 3.78 9.64 -6.97
CA VAL A 1 3.08 10.68 -6.19
C VAL A 1 3.00 11.94 -7.04
N GLY A 2 1.88 12.65 -7.04
CA GLY A 2 1.74 13.89 -7.82
C GLY A 2 0.56 14.72 -7.35
N LYS A 3 0.15 15.72 -8.14
CA LYS A 3 -0.96 16.62 -7.78
C LYS A 3 -2.31 15.92 -7.58
N ALA A 4 -2.47 14.72 -8.16
CA ALA A 4 -3.64 13.87 -7.95
C ALA A 4 -3.55 12.99 -6.69
N GLY A 5 -2.50 13.16 -5.87
CA GLY A 5 -2.22 12.31 -4.71
C GLY A 5 -1.33 11.11 -5.03
N ILE A 6 -1.67 9.97 -4.44
CA ILE A 6 -0.96 8.69 -4.63
C ILE A 6 -1.73 7.86 -5.64
N VAL A 7 -1.03 7.33 -6.63
CA VAL A 7 -1.59 6.38 -7.58
C VAL A 7 -0.81 5.08 -7.45
N LEU A 8 -1.49 4.03 -6.99
CA LEU A 8 -0.97 2.68 -6.94
C LEU A 8 -1.25 2.01 -8.29
N VAL A 9 -0.21 1.49 -8.91
CA VAL A 9 -0.31 0.80 -10.20
C VAL A 9 0.07 -0.66 -9.96
N ALA A 10 -0.81 -1.57 -10.38
CA ALA A 10 -0.53 -2.99 -10.32
C ALA A 10 -0.71 -3.63 -11.69
N GLU A 11 0.15 -4.60 -11.99
CA GLU A 11 0.13 -5.39 -13.21
C GLU A 11 0.14 -6.88 -12.84
N GLY A 12 -0.57 -7.70 -13.62
CA GLY A 12 -0.59 -9.15 -13.45
C GLY A 12 -1.98 -9.72 -13.19
N ASN A 13 -2.03 -10.93 -12.61
CA ASN A 13 -3.29 -11.64 -12.38
C ASN A 13 -4.18 -10.85 -11.39
N PRO A 14 -5.38 -10.39 -11.80
CA PRO A 14 -6.27 -9.56 -10.97
C PRO A 14 -6.59 -10.16 -9.60
N ASN A 15 -6.68 -11.49 -9.49
CA ASN A 15 -7.00 -12.16 -8.22
C ASN A 15 -5.88 -12.03 -7.19
N ARG A 16 -4.61 -11.96 -7.64
CA ARG A 16 -3.45 -11.78 -6.75
C ARG A 16 -3.21 -10.31 -6.44
N VAL A 17 -3.33 -9.43 -7.43
CA VAL A 17 -2.98 -8.02 -7.26
C VAL A 17 -4.01 -7.24 -6.45
N LYS A 18 -5.29 -7.63 -6.43
CA LYS A 18 -6.33 -6.95 -5.62
C LYS A 18 -6.00 -6.96 -4.12
N GLY A 19 -5.55 -8.10 -3.59
CA GLY A 19 -5.16 -8.22 -2.19
C GLY A 19 -3.94 -7.35 -1.85
N LEU A 20 -2.93 -7.37 -2.72
CA LEU A 20 -1.72 -6.55 -2.57
C LEU A 20 -2.04 -5.06 -2.64
N LEU A 21 -2.86 -4.64 -3.60
CA LEU A 21 -3.32 -3.25 -3.71
C LEU A 21 -4.12 -2.81 -2.49
N ALA A 22 -5.01 -3.65 -1.96
CA ALA A 22 -5.78 -3.32 -0.76
C ALA A 22 -4.87 -3.13 0.47
N ALA A 23 -3.87 -4.00 0.63
CA ALA A 23 -2.88 -3.90 1.70
C ALA A 23 -2.06 -2.60 1.57
N GLU A 24 -1.56 -2.30 0.38
CA GLU A 24 -0.77 -1.10 0.12
C GLU A 24 -1.63 0.17 0.26
N LYS A 25 -2.87 0.17 -0.22
CA LYS A 25 -3.82 1.28 -0.05
C LYS A 25 -4.09 1.56 1.43
N LYS A 26 -4.29 0.51 2.24
CA LYS A 26 -4.49 0.65 3.69
C LYS A 26 -3.22 1.12 4.41
N LYS A 27 -2.04 0.79 3.91
CA LYS A 27 -0.77 1.29 4.42
C LYS A 27 -0.61 2.78 4.09
N MET A 28 -0.81 3.15 2.84
CA MET A 28 -0.74 4.54 2.37
C MET A 28 -1.74 5.44 3.11
N ALA A 29 -3.00 5.00 3.25
CA ALA A 29 -4.03 5.76 3.97
C ALA A 29 -3.70 6.02 5.45
N ARG A 30 -2.88 5.16 6.08
CA ARG A 30 -2.38 5.38 7.45
C ARG A 30 -1.23 6.38 7.51
N ILE A 31 -0.40 6.44 6.48
CA ILE A 31 0.78 7.30 6.42
C ILE A 31 0.37 8.72 5.99
N VAL A 32 -0.57 8.84 5.07
CA VAL A 32 -1.01 10.11 4.48
C VAL A 32 -2.55 10.21 4.51
N VAL A 33 -3.06 10.61 5.68
CA VAL A 33 -4.52 10.63 5.96
C VAL A 33 -5.28 11.62 5.05
N ASP A 34 -4.64 12.71 4.66
CA ASP A 34 -5.20 13.84 3.92
C ASP A 34 -5.00 13.77 2.40
N VAL A 35 -4.44 12.66 1.89
CA VAL A 35 -4.07 12.52 0.47
C VAL A 35 -4.91 11.43 -0.20
N PRO A 36 -5.55 11.70 -1.36
CA PRO A 36 -6.29 10.67 -2.06
C PRO A 36 -5.36 9.56 -2.57
N VAL A 37 -5.81 8.32 -2.39
CA VAL A 37 -5.13 7.12 -2.87
C VAL A 37 -5.98 6.46 -3.95
N HIS A 38 -5.52 6.54 -5.19
CA HIS A 38 -6.11 5.90 -6.35
C HIS A 38 -5.39 4.59 -6.67
N ASP A 39 -6.11 3.63 -7.23
CA ASP A 39 -5.56 2.37 -7.71
C ASP A 39 -5.91 2.14 -9.19
N ILE A 40 -4.94 1.65 -9.94
CA ILE A 40 -5.05 1.31 -11.36
C ILE A 40 -4.49 -0.10 -11.55
N ILE A 41 -5.34 -1.02 -12.00
CA ILE A 41 -4.91 -2.35 -12.45
C ILE A 41 -4.68 -2.27 -13.95
N VAL A 42 -3.46 -2.57 -14.38
CA VAL A 42 -3.05 -2.57 -15.79
C VAL A 42 -3.34 -3.93 -16.40
N GLY A 43 -3.93 -3.92 -17.60
CA GLY A 43 -4.22 -5.12 -18.38
C GLY A 43 -5.34 -4.91 -19.40
N ASN A 44 -5.77 -5.99 -20.04
CA ASN A 44 -6.76 -5.97 -21.12
C ASN A 44 -8.12 -6.60 -20.72
N GLY A 45 -8.26 -7.05 -19.48
CA GLY A 45 -9.50 -7.60 -18.96
C GLY A 45 -10.49 -6.55 -18.45
N GLU A 46 -11.64 -7.01 -17.98
CA GLU A 46 -12.67 -6.14 -17.41
C GLU A 46 -12.17 -5.39 -16.17
N GLY A 47 -12.49 -4.10 -16.07
CA GLY A 47 -12.05 -3.22 -14.99
C GLY A 47 -10.55 -2.89 -15.00
N GLN A 48 -9.80 -3.37 -15.98
CA GLN A 48 -8.38 -3.05 -16.15
C GLN A 48 -8.17 -1.91 -17.15
N VAL A 49 -7.06 -1.19 -16.99
CA VAL A 49 -6.66 -0.13 -17.90
C VAL A 49 -5.56 -0.65 -18.82
N PRO A 50 -5.76 -0.65 -20.16
CA PRO A 50 -4.71 -1.02 -21.09
C PRO A 50 -3.49 -0.13 -20.90
N LEU A 51 -2.28 -0.70 -20.98
CA LEU A 51 -1.01 0.00 -20.70
C LEU A 51 -0.91 1.34 -21.47
N LYS A 52 -1.27 1.34 -22.76
CA LYS A 52 -1.30 2.53 -23.62
C LYS A 52 -2.22 3.67 -23.15
N LYS A 53 -3.22 3.37 -22.30
CA LYS A 53 -4.19 4.33 -21.76
C LYS A 53 -3.88 4.76 -20.33
N VAL A 54 -2.89 4.18 -19.66
CA VAL A 54 -2.55 4.48 -18.26
C VAL A 54 -2.20 5.96 -18.07
N ARG A 55 -1.33 6.51 -18.93
CA ARG A 55 -0.96 7.93 -18.91
C ARG A 55 -2.20 8.84 -19.01
N THR A 56 -3.09 8.55 -19.95
CA THR A 56 -4.33 9.32 -20.16
C THR A 56 -5.27 9.21 -18.96
N LYS A 57 -5.39 8.03 -18.35
CA LYS A 57 -6.19 7.83 -17.13
C LYS A 57 -5.64 8.65 -15.97
N MET A 58 -4.32 8.66 -15.76
CA MET A 58 -3.66 9.44 -14.71
C MET A 58 -3.87 10.95 -14.90
N LEU A 59 -3.78 11.46 -16.13
CA LEU A 59 -3.98 12.88 -16.44
C LEU A 59 -5.41 13.37 -16.17
N LYS A 60 -6.40 12.47 -16.20
CA LYS A 60 -7.82 12.77 -15.92
C LYS A 60 -8.15 12.76 -14.42
N LEU A 61 -7.22 12.36 -13.55
CA LEU A 61 -7.46 12.40 -12.11
C LEU A 61 -7.52 13.85 -11.60
N PRO A 62 -8.37 14.13 -10.61
CA PRO A 62 -8.50 15.47 -10.05
C PRO A 62 -7.20 15.91 -9.39
N ARG A 63 -6.75 17.13 -9.68
CA ARG A 63 -5.52 17.70 -9.11
C ARG A 63 -5.85 18.42 -7.81
N VAL A 64 -5.91 17.68 -6.71
CA VAL A 64 -6.32 18.21 -5.40
C VAL A 64 -5.16 18.70 -4.54
N LEU A 65 -3.92 18.28 -4.83
CA LEU A 65 -2.74 18.69 -4.07
C LEU A 65 -2.00 19.86 -4.73
N THR A 66 -1.57 20.80 -3.90
CA THR A 66 -0.61 21.86 -4.26
C THR A 66 0.81 21.30 -4.38
N GLY A 67 1.71 22.05 -5.04
CA GLY A 67 3.13 21.66 -5.16
C GLY A 67 3.79 21.33 -3.81
N PRO A 68 3.70 22.22 -2.79
CA PRO A 68 4.26 21.94 -1.47
C PRO A 68 3.66 20.70 -0.80
N GLN A 69 2.35 20.49 -0.90
CA GLN A 69 1.70 19.29 -0.34
C GLN A 69 2.22 18.01 -1.00
N VAL A 70 2.51 18.02 -2.30
CA VAL A 70 3.11 16.86 -2.99
C VAL A 70 4.49 16.55 -2.43
N THR A 71 5.32 17.57 -2.18
CA THR A 71 6.65 17.38 -1.58
C THR A 71 6.52 16.80 -0.17
N THR A 72 5.70 17.40 0.70
CA THR A 72 5.45 16.89 2.06
C THR A 72 4.90 15.47 2.06
N THR A 73 4.01 15.14 1.13
CA THR A 73 3.47 13.78 0.95
C THR A 73 4.61 12.80 0.63
N ASN A 74 5.47 13.16 -0.33
CA ASN A 74 6.59 12.32 -0.74
C ASN A 74 7.59 12.11 0.41
N ASP A 75 7.86 13.15 1.21
CA ASP A 75 8.78 13.08 2.35
C ASP A 75 8.22 12.18 3.46
N ARG A 76 6.92 12.30 3.79
CA ARG A 76 6.25 11.40 4.75
C ARG A 76 6.32 9.93 4.30
N LEU A 77 6.09 9.67 3.01
CA LEU A 77 6.16 8.32 2.45
C LEU A 77 7.57 7.73 2.53
N ARG A 78 8.61 8.54 2.26
CA ARG A 78 10.02 8.12 2.40
C ARG A 78 10.37 7.83 3.86
N ALA A 79 10.09 8.76 4.76
CA ALA A 79 10.37 8.62 6.18
C ALA A 79 9.68 7.39 6.79
N MET A 80 8.44 7.11 6.40
CA MET A 80 7.73 5.91 6.87
C MET A 80 8.17 4.64 6.16
N GLY A 81 8.64 4.69 4.91
CA GLY A 81 9.29 3.55 4.26
C GLY A 81 10.54 3.09 5.02
N ASP A 82 11.35 4.06 5.46
CA ASP A 82 12.53 3.81 6.28
C ASP A 82 12.15 3.36 7.70
N LEU A 83 11.15 4.00 8.32
CA LEU A 83 10.70 3.64 9.67
C LEU A 83 10.00 2.28 9.71
N MET A 84 9.27 1.88 8.66
CA MET A 84 8.58 0.59 8.60
C MET A 84 9.50 -0.56 8.20
N SER A 85 10.54 -0.32 7.41
CA SER A 85 11.57 -1.31 7.09
C SER A 85 12.52 -1.55 8.28
N ASN A 86 12.81 -0.51 9.06
CA ASN A 86 13.61 -0.58 10.28
C ASN A 86 12.80 -0.55 11.56
N MET A 87 11.48 -0.82 11.51
CA MET A 87 10.64 -0.76 12.71
C MET A 87 11.17 -1.81 13.69
N PRO A 88 11.72 -1.40 14.86
CA PRO A 88 11.96 -2.35 15.92
C PRO A 88 10.57 -2.81 16.29
N LEU A 89 10.23 -4.08 16.02
CA LEU A 89 9.12 -4.73 16.68
C LEU A 89 9.19 -4.29 18.15
N PRO A 90 8.15 -3.65 18.72
CA PRO A 90 8.19 -3.27 20.11
C PRO A 90 8.47 -4.55 20.87
N LYS A 91 9.69 -4.68 21.40
CA LYS A 91 10.09 -5.77 22.28
C LYS A 91 9.45 -5.50 23.62
N GLY A 92 8.11 -5.48 23.63
CA GLY A 92 7.37 -5.75 24.83
C GLY A 92 7.78 -7.14 25.32
N PRO A 93 7.72 -7.41 26.63
CA PRO A 93 8.03 -8.73 27.13
C PRO A 93 7.18 -9.75 26.39
N MET A 94 7.84 -10.62 25.62
CA MET A 94 7.20 -11.74 24.94
C MET A 94 6.39 -12.50 25.99
N PRO A 95 5.08 -12.77 25.78
CA PRO A 95 4.28 -13.52 26.74
C PRO A 95 4.96 -14.88 26.99
N LYS A 96 5.52 -15.07 28.18
CA LYS A 96 6.13 -16.34 28.63
C LYS A 96 5.09 -17.47 28.85
N GLY A 97 3.96 -17.43 28.16
CA GLY A 97 2.77 -18.22 28.49
C GLY A 97 2.31 -19.24 27.46
N MET A 98 2.94 -19.33 26.28
CA MET A 98 2.56 -20.34 25.29
C MET A 98 3.09 -21.71 25.73
N ARG A 99 2.32 -22.41 26.60
CA ARG A 99 2.56 -23.82 26.92
C ARG A 99 2.48 -24.61 25.61
N MET A 100 3.64 -25.02 25.10
CA MET A 100 3.73 -26.02 24.04
C MET A 100 2.94 -27.26 24.49
N PRO A 101 1.98 -27.75 23.70
CA PRO A 101 1.27 -28.99 24.02
C PRO A 101 2.28 -30.12 24.13
N ARG A 102 2.43 -30.70 25.32
CA ARG A 102 3.22 -31.91 25.52
C ARG A 102 2.46 -33.10 24.93
N GLY A 103 3.10 -33.76 23.96
CA GLY A 103 3.15 -35.21 23.84
C GLY A 103 1.88 -35.90 23.33
N GLY A 104 1.99 -36.48 22.13
CA GLY A 104 1.09 -37.53 21.67
C GLY A 104 1.11 -38.75 22.61
N LYS A 105 -0.05 -39.40 22.71
CA LYS A 105 -0.28 -40.64 23.47
C LYS A 105 0.65 -41.76 22.99
N MET A 106 1.19 -42.54 23.93
CA MET A 106 1.60 -43.91 23.65
C MET A 106 0.94 -44.84 24.68
N ARG A 107 0.33 -45.89 24.12
CA ARG A 107 -0.42 -47.01 24.72
C ARG A 107 -1.91 -46.76 24.92
#